data_AF-A0A0Q6YQD2-F1
#
_entry.id   AF-A0A0Q6YQD2-F1
#
_cell.length_a   1.000
_cell.length_b   1.000
_cell.length_c   1.000
_cell.angle_alpha   90.00
_cell.angle_beta   90.00
_cell.angle_gamma   90.00
#
_symmetry.space_group_name_H-M   'P 1'
#
loop_
_entity.id
_entity.type
_entity.pdbx_description
1 polymer ?
#
loop_
_entity_poly.entity_id
_entity_poly.type
_entity_poly.pdbx_seq_one_letter_code
_entity_poly.pdbx_strand_id
1 'polypeptide(L)'
;MSVVKGAVDAVHARWTFRLRVSSTAERALLAEWDRCRWVWNECVVKSQQTDLWNKNRPEGRDKATCGPARLDTMLTEEPPRR
;
A
#
# COMPACT_ATOMS: atom_id res chain seq x y z
N MET A 1 -15.48 -37.15 45.42
CA MET A 1 -15.91 -35.82 44.92
C MET A 1 -15.17 -35.57 43.62
N SER A 2 -15.80 -35.87 42.48
CA SER A 2 -15.16 -35.73 41.15
C SER A 2 -15.63 -34.43 40.52
N VAL A 3 -14.70 -33.52 40.22
CA VAL A 3 -14.97 -32.29 39.48
C VAL A 3 -15.00 -32.66 38.00
N VAL A 4 -16.18 -32.62 37.40
CA VAL A 4 -16.32 -32.73 35.94
C VAL A 4 -15.92 -31.38 35.35
N LYS A 5 -14.76 -31.34 34.70
CA LYS A 5 -14.30 -30.20 33.91
C LYS A 5 -15.08 -30.21 32.60
N GLY A 6 -16.09 -29.35 32.49
CA GLY A 6 -16.82 -29.15 31.24
C GLY A 6 -15.86 -28.57 30.19
N ALA A 7 -15.47 -29.40 29.23
CA ALA A 7 -14.85 -28.91 28.00
C ALA A 7 -15.93 -28.14 27.24
N VAL A 8 -15.81 -26.82 27.20
CA VAL A 8 -16.57 -26.00 26.25
C VAL A 8 -15.98 -26.29 24.88
N ASP A 9 -16.64 -27.17 24.13
CA ASP A 9 -16.34 -27.39 22.72
C ASP A 9 -16.48 -26.05 22.00
N ALA A 10 -15.37 -25.50 21.53
CA ALA A 10 -15.34 -24.24 20.81
C ALA A 10 -16.03 -24.42 19.45
N VAL A 11 -17.33 -24.14 19.39
CA VAL A 11 -18.11 -24.21 18.15
C VAL A 11 -17.71 -23.06 17.23
N HIS A 12 -17.04 -23.39 16.13
CA HIS A 12 -16.62 -22.41 15.13
C HIS A 12 -17.78 -22.09 14.18
N ALA A 13 -18.30 -20.86 14.27
CA ALA A 13 -19.29 -20.35 13.32
C ALA A 13 -18.57 -19.75 12.10
N ARG A 14 -18.72 -20.38 10.93
CA ARG A 14 -18.23 -19.85 9.65
C ARG A 14 -19.33 -19.03 8.98
N TRP A 15 -19.18 -17.72 9.02
CA TRP A 15 -20.10 -16.81 8.33
C TRP A 15 -19.65 -16.63 6.88
N THR A 16 -20.59 -16.80 5.96
CA THR A 16 -20.37 -16.52 4.53
C THR A 16 -21.22 -15.32 4.15
N PHE A 17 -20.57 -14.19 3.91
CA PHE A 17 -21.24 -12.98 3.43
C PHE A 17 -21.13 -12.90 1.91
N ARG A 18 -22.23 -12.58 1.24
CA ARG A 18 -22.21 -12.17 -0.18
C ARG A 18 -22.33 -10.66 -0.23
N LEU A 19 -21.23 -10.00 -0.57
CA LEU A 19 -21.24 -8.57 -0.88
C LEU A 19 -21.71 -8.38 -2.32
N ARG A 20 -22.78 -7.64 -2.54
CA ARG A 20 -23.16 -7.15 -3.87
C ARG A 20 -22.72 -5.71 -3.97
N VAL A 21 -21.66 -5.46 -4.72
CA VAL A 21 -21.20 -4.12 -5.06
C VAL A 21 -22.09 -3.60 -6.20
N SER A 22 -22.57 -2.37 -6.09
CA SER A 22 -23.22 -1.70 -7.22
C SER A 22 -22.18 -1.37 -8.28
N SER A 23 -22.58 -1.35 -9.55
CA SER A 23 -21.67 -0.99 -10.65
C SER A 23 -21.02 0.39 -10.47
N THR A 24 -21.72 1.34 -9.83
CA THR A 24 -21.15 2.64 -9.47
C THR A 24 -20.06 2.52 -8.41
N ALA A 25 -20.28 1.72 -7.37
CA ALA A 25 -19.28 1.51 -6.31
C ALA A 25 -18.05 0.76 -6.85
N GLU A 26 -18.24 -0.22 -7.73
CA GLU A 26 -17.14 -0.92 -8.40
C GLU A 26 -16.24 0.05 -9.18
N ARG A 27 -16.86 0.87 -10.04
CA ARG A 27 -16.13 1.88 -10.82
C ARG A 27 -15.39 2.88 -9.94
N ALA A 28 -16.00 3.31 -8.84
CA ALA A 28 -15.37 4.24 -7.90
C ALA A 28 -14.15 3.60 -7.23
N LEU A 29 -14.25 2.34 -6.80
CA LEU A 29 -13.16 1.59 -6.19
C LEU A 29 -12.01 1.36 -7.17
N LEU A 30 -12.31 1.00 -8.42
CA LEU A 30 -11.29 0.85 -9.46
C LEU A 30 -10.58 2.19 -9.74
N ALA A 31 -11.32 3.30 -9.84
CA ALA A 31 -10.74 4.61 -10.06
C ALA A 31 -9.90 5.12 -8.88
N GLU A 32 -10.23 4.73 -7.64
CA GLU A 32 -9.37 5.00 -6.47
C GLU A 32 -8.13 4.10 -6.51
N TRP A 33 -8.31 2.82 -6.80
CA TRP A 33 -7.22 1.86 -6.94
C TRP A 33 -6.21 2.32 -7.99
N ASP A 34 -6.65 2.76 -9.16
CA ASP A 34 -5.77 3.23 -10.22
C ASP A 34 -4.96 4.45 -9.80
N ARG A 35 -5.57 5.39 -9.05
CA ARG A 35 -4.87 6.55 -8.48
C ARG A 35 -3.83 6.13 -7.44
N CYS A 36 -4.20 5.29 -6.47
CA CYS A 36 -3.26 4.80 -5.46
C CYS A 36 -2.13 3.98 -6.08
N ARG A 37 -2.45 3.11 -7.04
CA ARG A 37 -1.49 2.30 -7.78
C ARG A 37 -0.50 3.17 -8.54
N TRP A 38 -0.97 4.23 -9.19
CA TRP A 38 -0.09 5.17 -9.89
C TRP A 38 0.88 5.84 -8.90
N VAL A 39 0.37 6.42 -7.80
CA VAL A 39 1.21 7.05 -6.76
C VAL A 39 2.27 6.08 -6.24
N TRP A 40 1.88 4.84 -5.95
CA TRP A 40 2.79 3.81 -5.51
C TRP A 40 3.90 3.52 -6.52
N ASN A 41 3.55 3.36 -7.81
CA ASN A 41 4.51 3.07 -8.86
C ASN A 41 5.53 4.21 -9.03
N GLU A 42 5.09 5.48 -8.99
CA GLU A 42 6.00 6.62 -9.06
C GLU A 42 6.98 6.66 -7.87
N CYS A 43 6.49 6.42 -6.66
CA CYS A 43 7.34 6.28 -5.47
C CYS A 43 8.39 5.18 -5.64
N VAL A 44 7.99 4.02 -6.18
CA VAL A 44 8.90 2.89 -6.42
C VAL A 44 9.95 3.26 -7.47
N VAL A 45 9.56 3.84 -8.60
CA VAL A 45 10.50 4.29 -9.64
C VAL A 45 11.51 5.28 -9.06
N LYS A 46 11.05 6.25 -8.27
CA LYS A 46 11.93 7.26 -7.67
C LYS A 46 12.90 6.67 -6.65
N SER A 47 12.43 5.72 -5.83
CA SER A 47 13.25 4.98 -4.89
C SER A 47 14.36 4.21 -5.60
N GLN A 48 14.02 3.49 -6.68
CA GLN A 48 14.98 2.75 -7.49
C GLN A 48 16.02 3.68 -8.15
N GLN A 49 15.59 4.82 -8.71
CA GLN A 49 16.51 5.81 -9.26
C GLN A 49 17.50 6.33 -8.20
N THR A 50 17.01 6.57 -6.98
CA THR A 50 17.84 7.05 -5.87
C THR A 50 18.84 5.99 -5.43
N ASP A 51 18.42 4.73 -5.36
CA ASP A 51 19.30 3.60 -5.07
C ASP A 51 20.39 3.42 -6.13
N LEU A 52 20.02 3.45 -7.42
CA LEU A 52 20.97 3.38 -8.53
C LEU A 52 21.98 4.54 -8.51
N TRP A 53 21.53 5.76 -8.23
CA TRP A 53 22.42 6.90 -8.08
C TRP A 53 23.38 6.70 -6.89
N ASN A 54 22.88 6.21 -5.75
CA ASN A 54 23.70 5.96 -4.56
C ASN A 54 24.77 4.89 -4.81
N LYS A 55 24.48 3.88 -5.64
CA LYS A 55 25.45 2.85 -6.05
C LYS A 55 26.55 3.40 -6.96
N ASN A 56 26.21 4.36 -7.83
CA ASN A 56 27.13 4.96 -8.80
C ASN A 56 27.72 6.30 -8.34
N ARG A 57 27.53 6.67 -7.08
CA ARG A 57 27.93 7.97 -6.57
C ARG A 57 29.46 8.06 -6.45
N PRO A 58 30.07 9.22 -6.71
CA PRO A 58 31.49 9.46 -6.45
C PRO A 58 31.83 9.42 -4.95
N GLU A 59 33.06 8.99 -4.65
CA GLU A 59 33.57 8.91 -3.27
C GLU A 59 33.49 10.27 -2.56
N GLY A 60 33.13 10.27 -1.27
CA GLY A 60 33.05 11.49 -0.45
C GLY A 60 31.76 12.31 -0.53
N ARG A 61 30.82 12.01 -1.45
CA ARG A 61 29.46 12.58 -1.39
C ARG A 61 28.63 11.97 -0.25
N ASP A 62 27.42 12.47 0.02
CA ASP A 62 26.44 11.81 0.90
C ASP A 62 25.41 10.98 0.12
N LYS A 63 24.71 10.07 0.80
CA LYS A 63 23.70 9.22 0.13
C LYS A 63 22.50 10.11 -0.13
N ALA A 64 22.00 10.11 -1.35
CA ALA A 64 20.73 10.72 -1.67
C ALA A 64 19.62 9.92 -0.99
N THR A 65 18.70 10.65 -0.36
CA THR A 65 17.54 10.05 0.30
C THR A 65 16.28 10.44 -0.46
N CYS A 66 15.40 9.46 -0.60
CA CYS A 66 14.05 9.59 -1.11
C CYS A 66 13.10 9.76 0.09
N GLY A 67 13.15 10.94 0.72
CA GLY A 67 12.33 11.23 1.91
C GLY A 67 10.85 11.46 1.55
N PRO A 68 9.91 11.12 2.46
CA PRO A 68 8.47 11.21 2.19
C PRO A 68 8.00 12.63 1.84
N ALA A 69 8.53 13.66 2.50
CA ALA A 69 8.20 15.06 2.19
C ALA A 69 8.62 15.47 0.77
N ARG A 70 9.75 14.95 0.28
CA ARG A 70 10.25 15.25 -1.07
C ARG A 70 9.41 14.55 -2.14
N LEU A 71 8.98 13.32 -1.87
CA LEU A 71 8.07 12.58 -2.75
C LEU A 71 6.71 13.26 -2.83
N ASP A 72 6.17 13.69 -1.69
CA ASP A 72 4.89 14.39 -1.61
C ASP A 72 4.89 15.69 -2.45
N THR A 73 5.93 16.52 -2.32
CA THR A 73 6.08 17.73 -3.15
C THR A 73 6.15 17.38 -4.63
N MET A 74 6.98 16.41 -5.03
CA MET A 74 7.11 16.01 -6.43
C MET A 74 5.78 15.51 -7.03
N LEU A 75 5.03 14.68 -6.30
CA LEU A 75 3.79 14.09 -6.79
C LEU A 75 2.61 15.07 -6.79
N THR A 76 2.69 16.12 -5.96
CA THR A 76 1.71 17.21 -5.95
C THR A 76 1.94 18.17 -7.10
N GLU A 77 3.19 18.41 -7.49
CA GLU A 77 3.57 19.28 -8.62
C GLU A 77 3.36 18.61 -9.99
N GLU A 78 3.49 17.28 -10.06
CA GLU A 78 3.24 16.48 -11.27
C GLU A 78 2.08 15.49 -11.07
N PRO A 79 0.83 15.98 -10.91
CA PRO A 79 -0.31 15.09 -10.74
C PRO A 79 -0.53 14.25 -12.00
N PRO A 80 -1.11 13.04 -11.85
CA PRO A 80 -1.37 12.17 -12.99
C PRO A 80 -2.31 12.88 -13.95
N ARG A 81 -1.89 13.02 -15.21
CA ARG A 81 -2.75 13.55 -16.28
C ARG A 81 -3.93 12.60 -16.45
N ARG A 82 -5.14 13.06 -16.14
CA ARG A 82 -6.39 12.34 -16.36
C ARG A 82 -6.70 12.18 -17.84
#